data_AF-A0A663EQ10-F1
#
_entry.id   AF-A0A663EQ10-F1
#
_cell.length_a   1.000
_cell.length_b   1.000
_cell.length_c   1.000
_cell.angle_alpha   90.00
_cell.angle_beta   90.00
_cell.angle_gamma   90.00
#
_symmetry.space_group_name_H-M   'P 1'
#
loop_
_entity.id
_entity.type
_entity.pdbx_description
1 polymer ?
#
loop_
_entity_poly.entity_id
_entity_poly.type
_entity_poly.pdbx_seq_one_letter_code
_entity_poly.pdbx_strand_id
1 'polypeptide(L)'
;MQKKGGSFILNTVALTVYFHFFLSLLKLVGGAMEEAGSREMEMNNQDQLVNRKCNELSDIALQHAHSNCYGLENTGTLEEAEYITKNRKHLVSTCCSQESREETPGREEARTDPPDGQQDPESEKHKEKTLGKEVLLLMQALNTLSTPEEKLAALCKKYADLLEESRNVQKQMKILQKKQAQVVKEKVHLQSEHSKAILARSKLESLCRELQRHNKTLKEENMQQAREEEERRKEATAHFQITLNEIQAQLEQHDIHNAKLRQENIELGEKLKKLIEQYALREEHIDKVFKHKELQQQLVDAKLQQTTQLIKEAEEKHQREREFLLKEATESRHKCEQMKQQEAQLKQQLSLYMDKFEEFQTTMAKSNELFTTFRQEMEKMTKKIKKLEKETIVWRTKWENNNKALLQMAEEKTVRDKEYKGFQIKLERLEKLCRALQTERNELNEKVEVLKEQVSLREADVDLAVQVLQSCTLNSHEELGTPTDMEPGIQPDVESRMANSSKKTVSTSPVPGTETVD
;
A
#
# COMPACT_ATOMS: atom_id res chain seq x y z
N MET A 1 45.80 5.55 -17.03
CA MET A 1 44.99 5.11 -15.87
C MET A 1 43.91 6.12 -15.40
N GLN A 2 43.91 7.40 -15.80
CA GLN A 2 43.11 8.45 -15.12
C GLN A 2 41.57 8.27 -15.09
N LYS A 3 40.91 7.63 -16.08
CA LYS A 3 39.44 7.56 -16.13
C LYS A 3 38.76 6.77 -14.99
N LYS A 4 39.46 5.90 -14.25
CA LYS A 4 38.85 5.14 -13.13
C LYS A 4 38.81 5.91 -11.79
N GLY A 5 39.67 6.91 -11.59
CA GLY A 5 39.74 7.66 -10.33
C GLY A 5 38.52 8.54 -10.06
N GLY A 6 38.09 9.31 -11.08
CA GLY A 6 36.97 10.25 -10.94
C GLY A 6 35.64 9.57 -10.57
N SER A 7 35.36 8.38 -11.11
CA SER A 7 34.13 7.63 -10.78
C SER A 7 34.12 7.13 -9.33
N PHE A 8 35.29 6.86 -8.74
CA PHE A 8 35.38 6.45 -7.34
C PHE A 8 35.12 7.64 -6.41
N ILE A 9 35.74 8.78 -6.70
CA ILE A 9 35.56 10.03 -5.94
C ILE A 9 34.10 10.51 -5.98
N LEU A 10 33.45 10.50 -7.15
CA LEU A 10 32.03 10.86 -7.24
C LEU A 10 31.13 9.94 -6.40
N ASN A 11 31.36 8.61 -6.44
CA ASN A 11 30.58 7.67 -5.63
C ASN A 11 30.82 7.84 -4.13
N THR A 12 32.06 8.12 -3.70
CA THR A 12 32.36 8.40 -2.28
C THR A 12 31.66 9.67 -1.81
N VAL A 13 31.68 10.75 -2.61
CA VAL A 13 31.00 12.02 -2.28
C VAL A 13 29.47 11.84 -2.27
N ALA A 14 28.91 11.08 -3.22
CA ALA A 14 27.49 10.77 -3.22
C ALA A 14 27.08 10.01 -1.95
N LEU A 15 27.86 9.01 -1.53
CA LEU A 15 27.59 8.25 -0.28
C LEU A 15 27.63 9.15 0.97
N THR A 16 28.62 10.05 1.11
CA THR A 16 28.64 10.96 2.28
C THR A 16 27.49 11.95 2.29
N VAL A 17 27.05 12.46 1.12
CA VAL A 17 25.85 13.30 1.03
C VAL A 17 24.59 12.55 1.44
N TYR A 18 24.38 11.33 0.93
CA TYR A 18 23.23 10.49 1.32
C TYR A 18 23.26 10.14 2.82
N PHE A 19 24.44 9.84 3.39
CA PHE A 19 24.58 9.53 4.80
C PHE A 19 24.29 10.74 5.69
N HIS A 20 24.78 11.94 5.34
CA HIS A 20 24.44 13.19 6.04
C HIS A 20 22.95 13.53 5.95
N PHE A 21 22.32 13.30 4.79
CA PHE A 21 20.89 13.52 4.62
C PHE A 21 20.08 12.56 5.50
N PHE A 22 20.45 11.28 5.55
CA PHE A 22 19.81 10.28 6.40
C PHE A 22 19.96 10.59 7.90
N LEU A 23 21.15 10.98 8.38
CA LEU A 23 21.33 11.41 9.77
C LEU A 23 20.53 12.68 10.12
N SER A 24 20.38 13.60 9.17
CA SER A 24 19.56 14.81 9.36
C SER A 24 18.08 14.46 9.46
N LEU A 25 17.59 13.54 8.61
CA LEU A 25 16.22 13.02 8.67
C LEU A 25 15.95 12.30 10.00
N LEU A 26 16.89 11.45 10.45
CA LEU A 26 16.77 10.69 11.69
C LEU A 26 16.75 11.61 12.93
N LYS A 27 17.53 12.70 12.93
CA LYS A 27 17.45 13.74 13.96
C LYS A 27 16.13 14.49 13.95
N LEU A 28 15.59 14.81 12.77
CA LEU A 28 14.32 15.52 12.64
C LEU A 28 13.14 14.66 13.15
N VAL A 29 13.12 13.38 12.81
CA VAL A 29 12.11 12.43 13.30
C VAL A 29 12.27 12.19 14.81
N GLY A 30 13.49 12.03 15.31
CA GLY A 30 13.77 11.86 16.74
C GLY A 30 13.28 13.05 17.57
N GLY A 31 13.64 14.28 17.17
CA GLY A 31 13.19 15.50 17.84
C GLY A 31 11.66 15.68 17.81
N ALA A 32 11.01 15.35 16.68
CA ALA A 32 9.55 15.41 16.58
C ALA A 32 8.84 14.40 17.51
N MET A 33 9.43 13.22 17.76
CA MET A 33 8.89 12.25 18.73
C MET A 33 9.11 12.71 20.18
N GLU A 34 10.25 13.34 20.48
CA GLU A 34 10.59 13.86 21.81
C GLU A 34 9.73 15.08 22.19
N GLU A 35 9.47 15.98 21.24
CA GLU A 35 8.55 17.12 21.41
C GLU A 35 7.07 16.67 21.53
N ALA A 36 6.66 15.64 20.77
CA ALA A 36 5.32 15.06 20.88
C ALA A 36 5.07 14.41 22.26
N GLY A 37 5.99 13.55 22.72
CA GLY A 37 5.89 12.91 24.04
C GLY A 37 5.90 13.92 25.20
N SER A 38 6.66 15.01 25.06
CA SER A 38 6.66 16.11 26.03
C SER A 38 5.29 16.77 26.16
N ARG A 39 4.63 17.09 25.03
CA ARG A 39 3.27 17.67 25.01
C ARG A 39 2.21 16.71 25.55
N GLU A 40 2.29 15.43 25.21
CA GLU A 40 1.34 14.41 25.69
C GLU A 40 1.43 14.22 27.22
N MET A 41 2.62 14.41 27.79
CA MET A 41 2.85 14.42 29.24
C MET A 41 2.40 15.73 29.91
N GLU A 42 2.54 16.90 29.28
CA GLU A 42 1.96 18.15 29.80
C GLU A 42 0.42 18.09 29.83
N MET A 43 -0.21 17.63 28.75
CA MET A 43 -1.67 17.46 28.65
C MET A 43 -2.21 16.56 29.78
N ASN A 44 -1.59 15.40 29.99
CA ASN A 44 -1.99 14.47 31.06
C ASN A 44 -1.83 15.05 32.48
N ASN A 45 -0.86 15.94 32.71
CA ASN A 45 -0.71 16.62 34.00
C ASN A 45 -1.77 17.72 34.19
N GLN A 46 -2.11 18.44 33.12
CA GLN A 46 -3.14 19.47 33.14
C GLN A 46 -4.53 18.87 33.41
N ASP A 47 -4.89 17.78 32.74
CA ASP A 47 -6.17 17.09 32.96
C ASP A 47 -6.28 16.50 34.37
N GLN A 48 -5.21 15.93 34.92
CA GLN A 48 -5.18 15.47 36.32
C GLN A 48 -5.36 16.63 37.32
N LEU A 49 -4.81 17.82 37.03
CA LEU A 49 -4.97 19.01 37.86
C LEU A 49 -6.40 19.57 37.81
N VAL A 50 -7.03 19.57 36.63
CA VAL A 50 -8.44 19.96 36.47
C VAL A 50 -9.36 18.96 37.19
N ASN A 51 -9.13 17.66 37.00
CA ASN A 51 -9.97 16.61 37.59
C ASN A 51 -9.87 16.60 39.13
N ARG A 52 -8.68 16.84 39.71
CA ARG A 52 -8.55 17.09 41.17
C ARG A 52 -9.39 18.27 41.65
N LYS A 53 -9.32 19.42 40.97
CA LYS A 53 -10.10 20.62 41.35
C LYS A 53 -11.61 20.41 41.23
N CYS A 54 -12.08 19.65 40.24
CA CYS A 54 -13.49 19.27 40.13
C CYS A 54 -13.94 18.40 41.32
N ASN A 55 -13.12 17.45 41.76
CA ASN A 55 -13.43 16.60 42.91
C ASN A 55 -13.41 17.39 44.23
N GLU A 56 -12.41 18.25 44.45
CA GLU A 56 -12.34 19.16 45.62
C GLU A 56 -13.57 20.07 45.71
N LEU A 57 -14.05 20.61 44.58
CA LEU A 57 -15.28 21.41 44.53
C LEU A 57 -16.55 20.58 44.80
N SER A 58 -16.58 19.32 44.36
CA SER A 58 -17.70 18.40 44.61
C SER A 58 -17.80 17.98 46.09
N ASP A 59 -16.67 17.73 46.75
CA ASP A 59 -16.65 17.37 48.17
C ASP A 59 -17.09 18.54 49.06
N ILE A 60 -16.69 19.77 48.72
CA ILE A 60 -17.16 20.99 49.41
C ILE A 60 -18.68 21.15 49.27
N ALA A 61 -19.25 20.87 48.08
CA ALA A 61 -20.69 20.93 47.86
C ALA A 61 -21.45 19.86 48.67
N LEU A 62 -20.92 18.64 48.78
CA LEU A 62 -21.53 17.55 49.55
C LEU A 62 -21.48 17.79 51.06
N GLN A 63 -20.37 18.30 51.60
CA GLN A 63 -20.26 18.61 53.04
C GLN A 63 -21.28 19.69 53.46
N HIS A 64 -21.54 20.68 52.61
CA HIS A 64 -22.50 21.75 52.92
C HIS A 64 -23.97 21.29 52.89
N ALA A 65 -24.28 20.14 52.29
CA ALA A 65 -25.63 19.56 52.25
C ALA A 65 -25.96 18.72 53.49
N HIS A 66 -24.97 18.07 54.12
CA HIS A 66 -25.20 17.10 55.20
C HIS A 66 -25.27 17.69 56.62
N SER A 67 -24.92 18.96 56.81
CA SER A 67 -24.77 19.53 58.15
C SER A 67 -26.07 20.05 58.81
N ASN A 68 -27.24 19.94 58.17
CA ASN A 68 -28.44 20.64 58.66
C ASN A 68 -29.78 19.90 58.46
N CYS A 69 -29.87 18.61 58.80
CA CYS A 69 -31.15 17.91 58.92
C CYS A 69 -31.14 16.74 59.93
N TYR A 70 -31.33 17.04 61.22
CA TYR A 70 -31.71 16.04 62.24
C TYR A 70 -32.81 16.63 63.14
N GLY A 71 -34.01 16.03 63.10
CA GLY A 71 -35.23 16.61 63.67
C GLY A 71 -36.33 15.60 64.07
N LEU A 72 -35.93 14.38 64.42
CA LEU A 72 -36.66 13.35 65.16
C LEU A 72 -38.21 13.24 64.97
N GLU A 73 -38.66 12.30 64.14
CA GLU A 73 -40.02 11.73 64.27
C GLU A 73 -40.06 10.73 65.44
N ASN A 74 -41.12 10.76 66.26
CA ASN A 74 -41.44 9.67 67.18
C ASN A 74 -42.93 9.70 67.60
N THR A 75 -43.61 8.55 67.67
CA THR A 75 -45.05 8.45 67.94
C THR A 75 -45.37 7.36 68.97
N GLY A 76 -46.05 7.68 70.08
CA GLY A 76 -46.34 6.70 71.13
C GLY A 76 -47.17 7.18 72.34
N THR A 77 -48.45 7.47 72.11
CA THR A 77 -49.65 7.24 72.98
C THR A 77 -49.58 7.18 74.53
N LEU A 78 -50.61 7.80 75.15
CA LEU A 78 -51.15 7.60 76.53
C LEU A 78 -50.30 8.16 77.70
N GLU A 79 -50.86 8.56 78.86
CA GLU A 79 -52.24 8.46 79.39
C GLU A 79 -52.70 9.73 80.18
N GLU A 80 -53.79 9.63 80.95
CA GLU A 80 -54.71 10.68 81.42
C GLU A 80 -54.23 11.70 82.50
N ALA A 81 -54.89 12.88 82.51
CA ALA A 81 -55.26 13.61 83.73
C ALA A 81 -56.47 14.55 83.47
N GLU A 82 -57.54 14.45 84.29
CA GLU A 82 -58.74 15.30 84.18
C GLU A 82 -58.58 16.66 84.94
N TYR A 83 -59.33 17.71 84.54
CA TYR A 83 -60.43 18.26 85.37
C TYR A 83 -61.23 19.42 84.69
N ILE A 84 -62.52 19.14 84.46
CA ILE A 84 -63.74 20.00 84.47
C ILE A 84 -63.55 21.41 85.13
N THR A 85 -64.08 22.57 84.65
CA THR A 85 -65.51 22.85 84.37
C THR A 85 -65.85 24.17 83.62
N LYS A 86 -67.00 24.12 82.91
CA LYS A 86 -67.82 25.11 82.17
C LYS A 86 -68.00 26.56 82.73
N ASN A 87 -68.17 27.50 81.79
CA ASN A 87 -69.13 28.63 81.72
C ASN A 87 -69.39 29.57 82.93
N ARG A 88 -69.14 30.89 82.74
CA ARG A 88 -70.08 31.96 83.17
C ARG A 88 -69.98 33.25 82.33
N LYS A 89 -71.02 34.11 82.40
CA LYS A 89 -71.16 35.41 81.71
C LYS A 89 -70.82 36.60 82.64
N HIS A 90 -70.57 37.75 81.99
CA HIS A 90 -70.91 39.14 82.40
C HIS A 90 -70.09 39.89 83.47
N LEU A 91 -69.94 41.21 83.18
CA LEU A 91 -69.71 42.37 84.06
C LEU A 91 -68.37 42.42 84.85
N VAL A 92 -67.84 43.56 85.34
CA VAL A 92 -67.79 45.00 84.93
C VAL A 92 -67.00 45.74 86.02
N SER A 93 -66.21 46.76 85.68
CA SER A 93 -65.93 47.97 86.51
C SER A 93 -65.07 48.95 85.68
N THR A 94 -65.31 50.25 85.45
CA THR A 94 -66.10 51.35 86.05
C THR A 94 -65.22 52.41 86.73
N CYS A 95 -65.06 53.57 86.07
CA CYS A 95 -65.23 54.93 86.61
C CYS A 95 -65.32 55.88 85.40
N CYS A 96 -66.40 56.63 85.15
CA CYS A 96 -66.96 57.78 85.90
C CYS A 96 -66.21 59.10 85.57
N SER A 97 -66.87 60.25 85.41
CA SER A 97 -68.24 60.61 85.85
C SER A 97 -69.13 61.27 84.79
N GLN A 98 -70.35 60.75 84.69
CA GLN A 98 -71.63 61.48 84.75
C GLN A 98 -71.58 63.01 84.93
N GLU A 99 -72.32 63.74 84.09
CA GLU A 99 -73.33 64.70 84.58
C GLU A 99 -74.49 64.87 83.58
N SER A 100 -75.65 65.28 84.08
CA SER A 100 -76.94 65.29 83.38
C SER A 100 -77.59 66.67 83.43
N ARG A 101 -78.25 67.11 82.34
CA ARG A 101 -79.21 68.21 82.43
C ARG A 101 -80.31 68.15 81.37
N GLU A 102 -81.54 67.96 81.83
CA GLU A 102 -82.73 68.47 81.16
C GLU A 102 -82.86 69.97 81.47
N GLU A 103 -83.26 70.80 80.50
CA GLU A 103 -84.04 72.03 80.74
C GLU A 103 -84.46 72.69 79.41
N THR A 104 -85.74 72.52 79.07
CA THR A 104 -86.52 73.51 78.29
C THR A 104 -86.98 74.65 79.22
N PRO A 105 -87.50 75.80 78.72
CA PRO A 105 -87.72 76.21 77.33
C PRO A 105 -87.10 77.58 76.95
N GLY A 106 -86.63 77.72 75.70
CA GLY A 106 -86.26 79.01 75.11
C GLY A 106 -87.47 79.79 74.61
N ARG A 107 -88.08 80.62 75.47
CA ARG A 107 -89.27 81.43 75.17
C ARG A 107 -88.97 82.57 74.18
N GLU A 108 -89.73 82.64 73.08
CA GLU A 108 -89.79 83.85 72.25
C GLU A 108 -90.53 84.96 73.03
N GLU A 109 -89.80 85.97 73.49
CA GLU A 109 -90.42 87.26 73.81
C GLU A 109 -90.37 88.17 72.58
N ALA A 110 -91.56 88.41 72.02
CA ALA A 110 -91.78 89.51 71.10
C ALA A 110 -91.40 90.84 71.76
N ARG A 111 -90.97 91.80 70.94
CA ARG A 111 -90.56 93.13 71.42
C ARG A 111 -91.73 93.84 72.08
N THR A 112 -91.56 94.26 73.33
CA THR A 112 -92.39 95.26 73.97
C THR A 112 -91.60 96.57 74.00
N ASP A 113 -91.99 97.53 73.16
CA ASP A 113 -91.43 98.88 73.21
C ASP A 113 -91.81 99.58 74.53
N PRO A 114 -91.04 100.60 74.99
CA PRO A 114 -91.35 101.29 76.22
C PRO A 114 -92.67 102.07 76.10
N PRO A 115 -93.52 102.11 77.15
CA PRO A 115 -94.68 102.99 77.15
C PRO A 115 -94.21 104.45 77.18
N ASP A 116 -94.65 105.23 76.20
CA ASP A 116 -94.37 106.66 76.11
C ASP A 116 -95.10 107.44 77.23
N GLY A 117 -94.57 108.62 77.58
CA GLY A 117 -95.01 109.38 78.74
C GLY A 117 -96.26 110.22 78.48
N GLN A 118 -97.44 109.74 78.88
CA GLN A 118 -98.60 110.60 79.06
C GLN A 118 -98.64 111.20 80.47
N GLN A 119 -98.35 112.50 80.55
CA GLN A 119 -98.87 113.37 81.59
C GLN A 119 -100.32 113.74 81.23
N ASP A 120 -101.23 113.78 82.20
CA ASP A 120 -102.46 114.58 82.12
C ASP A 120 -102.92 115.02 83.54
N PRO A 121 -103.49 116.22 83.77
CA PRO A 121 -103.20 116.96 85.00
C PRO A 121 -104.43 117.37 85.86
N GLU A 122 -105.25 116.42 86.31
CA GLU A 122 -106.41 116.74 87.18
C GLU A 122 -106.04 116.90 88.68
N SER A 123 -105.36 117.99 89.05
CA SER A 123 -105.12 118.33 90.47
C SER A 123 -105.29 119.81 90.88
N GLU A 124 -105.70 120.69 89.97
CA GLU A 124 -105.84 122.14 90.27
C GLU A 124 -107.25 122.54 90.73
N LYS A 125 -108.31 122.04 90.07
CA LYS A 125 -109.73 122.37 90.38
C LYS A 125 -110.17 122.07 91.82
N HIS A 126 -109.40 121.29 92.58
CA HIS A 126 -109.75 120.95 93.97
C HIS A 126 -109.19 121.95 95.00
N LYS A 127 -108.08 122.64 94.70
CA LYS A 127 -107.37 123.46 95.70
C LYS A 127 -108.17 124.70 96.11
N GLU A 128 -108.79 125.37 95.14
CA GLU A 128 -109.65 126.55 95.36
C GLU A 128 -110.89 126.21 96.20
N LYS A 129 -111.53 125.05 95.94
CA LYS A 129 -112.67 124.56 96.73
C LYS A 129 -112.32 124.13 98.16
N THR A 130 -111.10 123.64 98.40
CA THR A 130 -110.63 123.36 99.76
C THR A 130 -110.38 124.66 100.53
N LEU A 131 -109.70 125.63 99.91
CA LEU A 131 -109.40 126.93 100.52
C LEU A 131 -110.68 127.67 100.98
N GLY A 132 -111.73 127.68 100.14
CA GLY A 132 -113.01 128.28 100.50
C GLY A 132 -113.71 127.62 101.70
N LYS A 133 -113.51 126.32 101.94
CA LYS A 133 -114.04 125.61 103.13
C LYS A 133 -113.22 125.91 104.38
N GLU A 134 -111.89 126.01 104.26
CA GLU A 134 -111.02 126.35 105.39
C GLU A 134 -111.25 127.77 105.90
N VAL A 135 -111.47 128.74 105.01
CA VAL A 135 -111.84 130.12 105.39
C VAL A 135 -113.16 130.15 106.17
N LEU A 136 -114.14 129.33 105.78
CA LEU A 136 -115.45 129.27 106.44
C LEU A 136 -115.37 128.63 107.84
N LEU A 137 -114.59 127.54 107.98
CA LEU A 137 -114.29 126.92 109.28
C LEU A 137 -113.48 127.86 110.20
N LEU A 138 -112.51 128.59 109.65
CA LEU A 138 -111.74 129.59 110.41
C LEU A 138 -112.65 130.69 110.94
N MET A 139 -113.55 131.24 110.10
CA MET A 139 -114.48 132.29 110.51
C MET A 139 -115.51 131.80 111.54
N GLN A 140 -115.91 130.53 111.49
CA GLN A 140 -116.76 129.91 112.52
C GLN A 140 -116.01 129.74 113.86
N ALA A 141 -114.77 129.25 113.84
CA ALA A 141 -113.93 129.11 115.03
C ALA A 141 -113.56 130.46 115.68
N LEU A 142 -113.42 131.52 114.87
CA LEU A 142 -113.23 132.88 115.36
C LEU A 142 -114.49 133.46 116.01
N ASN A 143 -115.70 132.96 115.71
CA ASN A 143 -116.95 133.42 116.34
C ASN A 143 -117.25 132.77 117.69
N THR A 144 -116.67 131.61 118.00
CA THR A 144 -116.75 131.00 119.35
C THR A 144 -115.87 131.68 120.41
N LEU A 145 -115.00 132.61 120.01
CA LEU A 145 -114.13 133.38 120.89
C LEU A 145 -114.80 134.71 121.26
N SER A 146 -114.95 135.00 122.55
CA SER A 146 -115.73 136.14 123.04
C SER A 146 -114.91 137.41 123.23
N THR A 147 -113.58 137.33 123.26
CA THR A 147 -112.69 138.51 123.30
C THR A 147 -111.98 138.76 121.96
N PRO A 148 -111.58 140.02 121.64
CA PRO A 148 -110.85 140.33 120.41
C PRO A 148 -109.40 139.80 120.42
N GLU A 149 -108.71 139.81 121.56
CA GLU A 149 -107.38 139.21 121.73
C GLU A 149 -107.33 137.74 121.30
N GLU A 150 -108.29 136.91 121.74
CA GLU A 150 -108.33 135.49 121.41
C GLU A 150 -108.47 135.25 119.89
N LYS A 151 -109.29 136.05 119.21
CA LYS A 151 -109.45 135.99 117.75
C LYS A 151 -108.15 136.31 117.04
N LEU A 152 -107.43 137.34 117.49
CA LEU A 152 -106.12 137.70 116.93
C LEU A 152 -105.08 136.60 117.17
N ALA A 153 -105.03 136.03 118.38
CA ALA A 153 -104.10 134.97 118.75
C ALA A 153 -104.31 133.69 117.91
N ALA A 154 -105.57 133.28 117.69
CA ALA A 154 -105.91 132.14 116.84
C ALA A 154 -105.48 132.36 115.37
N LEU A 155 -105.66 133.59 114.86
CA LEU A 155 -105.32 133.95 113.49
C LEU A 155 -103.78 134.00 113.29
N CYS A 156 -103.06 134.60 114.23
CA CYS A 156 -101.59 134.57 114.28
C CYS A 156 -101.03 133.14 114.36
N LYS A 157 -101.64 132.27 115.18
CA LYS A 157 -101.27 130.86 115.25
C LYS A 157 -101.45 130.16 113.90
N LYS A 158 -102.59 130.32 113.24
CA LYS A 158 -102.84 129.71 111.92
C LYS A 158 -101.84 130.16 110.84
N TYR A 159 -101.37 131.40 110.88
CA TYR A 159 -100.28 131.87 110.00
C TYR A 159 -98.92 131.29 110.36
N ALA A 160 -98.62 131.09 111.65
CA ALA A 160 -97.40 130.42 112.10
C ALA A 160 -97.39 128.94 111.68
N ASP A 161 -98.50 128.23 111.89
CA ASP A 161 -98.72 126.84 111.46
C ASP A 161 -98.49 126.71 109.93
N LEU A 162 -99.06 127.63 109.12
CA LEU A 162 -98.91 127.63 107.66
C LEU A 162 -97.47 127.94 107.21
N LEU A 163 -96.75 128.81 107.94
CA LEU A 163 -95.33 129.09 107.69
C LEU A 163 -94.44 127.90 108.05
N GLU A 164 -94.75 127.17 109.12
CA GLU A 164 -94.07 125.94 109.48
C GLU A 164 -94.37 124.82 108.46
N GLU A 165 -95.61 124.66 108.03
CA GLU A 165 -95.98 123.71 106.98
C GLU A 165 -95.28 124.05 105.65
N SER A 166 -95.25 125.32 105.24
CA SER A 166 -94.47 125.78 104.07
C SER A 166 -92.97 125.46 104.21
N ARG A 167 -92.37 125.71 105.37
CA ARG A 167 -90.99 125.32 105.69
C ARG A 167 -90.80 123.81 105.66
N ASN A 168 -91.77 123.01 106.11
CA ASN A 168 -91.71 121.56 106.13
C ASN A 168 -91.87 120.95 104.73
N VAL A 169 -92.75 121.49 103.89
CA VAL A 169 -92.83 121.17 102.46
C VAL A 169 -91.52 121.54 101.77
N GLN A 170 -90.90 122.69 102.07
CA GLN A 170 -89.60 123.06 101.50
C GLN A 170 -88.44 122.16 101.99
N LYS A 171 -88.47 121.67 103.24
CA LYS A 171 -87.55 120.62 103.73
C LYS A 171 -87.76 119.32 102.95
N GLN A 172 -89.00 118.86 102.81
CA GLN A 172 -89.35 117.66 102.04
C GLN A 172 -88.92 117.78 100.58
N MET A 173 -89.17 118.92 99.92
CA MET A 173 -88.73 119.18 98.55
C MET A 173 -87.20 119.08 98.42
N LYS A 174 -86.43 119.65 99.35
CA LYS A 174 -84.97 119.52 99.37
C LYS A 174 -84.49 118.07 99.62
N ILE A 175 -85.22 117.29 100.42
CA ILE A 175 -84.93 115.85 100.63
C ILE A 175 -85.25 115.03 99.37
N LEU A 176 -86.42 115.26 98.75
CA LEU A 176 -86.83 114.59 97.52
C LEU A 176 -85.92 114.96 96.34
N GLN A 177 -85.50 116.22 96.22
CA GLN A 177 -84.55 116.66 95.20
C GLN A 177 -83.16 116.04 95.40
N LYS A 178 -82.71 115.87 96.66
CA LYS A 178 -81.49 115.09 96.97
C LYS A 178 -81.65 113.61 96.60
N LYS A 179 -82.79 112.98 96.92
CA LYS A 179 -83.08 111.60 96.52
C LYS A 179 -83.13 111.45 95.00
N GLN A 180 -83.75 112.39 94.28
CA GLN A 180 -83.79 112.41 92.82
C GLN A 180 -82.39 112.53 92.22
N ALA A 181 -81.55 113.45 92.73
CA ALA A 181 -80.16 113.58 92.29
C ALA A 181 -79.32 112.33 92.59
N GLN A 182 -79.59 111.64 93.70
CA GLN A 182 -78.95 110.36 94.04
C GLN A 182 -79.39 109.23 93.10
N VAL A 183 -80.70 109.06 92.88
CA VAL A 183 -81.25 108.05 91.95
C VAL A 183 -80.79 108.30 90.51
N VAL A 184 -80.61 109.56 90.09
CA VAL A 184 -80.03 109.89 88.78
C VAL A 184 -78.55 109.47 88.70
N LYS A 185 -77.74 109.70 89.76
CA LYS A 185 -76.36 109.21 89.82
C LYS A 185 -76.28 107.68 89.81
N GLU A 186 -77.13 107.01 90.57
CA GLU A 186 -77.23 105.55 90.63
C GLU A 186 -77.66 104.98 89.28
N LYS A 187 -78.64 105.59 88.60
CA LYS A 187 -79.04 105.22 87.24
C LYS A 187 -77.87 105.36 86.25
N VAL A 188 -77.14 106.47 86.27
CA VAL A 188 -75.98 106.67 85.37
C VAL A 188 -74.84 105.68 85.68
N HIS A 189 -74.58 105.40 86.96
CA HIS A 189 -73.60 104.40 87.35
C HIS A 189 -73.99 103.00 86.89
N LEU A 190 -75.23 102.56 87.15
CA LEU A 190 -75.76 101.27 86.70
C LEU A 190 -75.79 101.15 85.17
N GLN A 191 -76.12 102.23 84.45
CA GLN A 191 -76.00 102.28 82.98
C GLN A 191 -74.55 102.11 82.51
N SER A 192 -73.57 102.70 83.22
CA SER A 192 -72.15 102.53 82.90
C SER A 192 -71.64 101.11 83.18
N GLU A 193 -72.05 100.48 84.29
CA GLU A 193 -71.70 99.08 84.58
C GLU A 193 -72.40 98.11 83.62
N HIS A 194 -73.66 98.37 83.26
CA HIS A 194 -74.38 97.59 82.24
C HIS A 194 -73.69 97.68 80.87
N SER A 195 -73.21 98.86 80.48
CA SER A 195 -72.45 99.04 79.24
C SER A 195 -71.11 98.26 79.27
N LYS A 196 -70.38 98.28 80.39
CA LYS A 196 -69.18 97.45 80.57
C LYS A 196 -69.51 95.95 80.52
N ALA A 197 -70.61 95.52 81.15
CA ALA A 197 -71.05 94.13 81.14
C ALA A 197 -71.44 93.65 79.73
N ILE A 198 -72.09 94.48 78.91
CA ILE A 198 -72.36 94.20 77.49
C ILE A 198 -71.05 94.02 76.71
N LEU A 199 -70.08 94.93 76.89
CA LEU A 199 -68.77 94.84 76.22
C LEU A 199 -67.99 93.59 76.65
N ALA A 200 -68.00 93.26 77.94
CA ALA A 200 -67.40 92.04 78.46
C ALA A 200 -68.09 90.79 77.91
N ARG A 201 -69.43 90.75 77.87
CA ARG A 201 -70.20 89.65 77.27
C ARG A 201 -69.89 89.50 75.78
N SER A 202 -69.84 90.59 75.02
CA SER A 202 -69.52 90.57 73.59
C SER A 202 -68.10 90.05 73.34
N LYS A 203 -67.12 90.48 74.15
CA LYS A 203 -65.74 89.97 74.06
C LYS A 203 -65.65 88.48 74.40
N LEU A 204 -66.32 88.02 75.46
CA LEU A 204 -66.40 86.61 75.82
C LEU A 204 -67.11 85.78 74.75
N GLU A 205 -68.22 86.27 74.19
CA GLU A 205 -68.94 85.59 73.12
C GLU A 205 -68.08 85.45 71.85
N SER A 206 -67.32 86.49 71.48
CA SER A 206 -66.35 86.43 70.39
C SER A 206 -65.26 85.38 70.66
N LEU A 207 -64.66 85.40 71.85
CA LEU A 207 -63.63 84.43 72.26
C LEU A 207 -64.17 83.00 72.30
N CYS A 208 -65.40 82.78 72.76
CA CYS A 208 -66.06 81.48 72.73
C CYS A 208 -66.31 81.00 71.29
N ARG A 209 -66.84 81.86 70.42
CA ARG A 209 -67.04 81.55 68.98
C ARG A 209 -65.72 81.25 68.28
N GLU A 210 -64.63 81.92 68.66
CA GLU A 210 -63.29 81.74 68.11
C GLU A 210 -62.62 80.46 68.60
N LEU A 211 -62.67 80.19 69.91
CA LEU A 211 -62.23 78.93 70.50
C LEU A 211 -63.02 77.75 69.94
N GLN A 212 -64.32 77.91 69.69
CA GLN A 212 -65.18 76.88 69.09
C GLN A 212 -64.86 76.66 67.60
N ARG A 213 -64.52 77.72 66.85
CA ARG A 213 -63.93 77.59 65.50
C ARG A 213 -62.61 76.83 65.54
N HIS A 214 -61.66 77.23 66.39
CA HIS A 214 -60.36 76.57 66.51
C HIS A 214 -60.49 75.10 66.94
N ASN A 215 -61.41 74.77 67.84
CA ASN A 215 -61.70 73.38 68.23
C ASN A 215 -62.36 72.57 67.10
N LYS A 216 -63.09 73.21 66.19
CA LYS A 216 -63.64 72.56 65.00
C LYS A 216 -62.53 72.31 63.97
N THR A 217 -61.76 73.33 63.63
CA THR A 217 -60.61 73.24 62.71
C THR A 217 -59.58 72.21 63.19
N LEU A 218 -59.16 72.26 64.46
CA LEU A 218 -58.19 71.29 65.00
C LEU A 218 -58.70 69.84 64.99
N LYS A 219 -60.02 69.62 65.12
CA LYS A 219 -60.62 68.28 64.96
C LYS A 219 -60.68 67.85 63.49
N GLU A 220 -60.94 68.78 62.58
CA GLU A 220 -60.95 68.52 61.13
C GLU A 220 -59.52 68.23 60.63
N GLU A 221 -58.53 68.98 61.09
CA GLU A 221 -57.09 68.75 60.86
C GLU A 221 -56.61 67.42 61.44
N ASN A 222 -56.95 67.09 62.70
CA ASN A 222 -56.58 65.79 63.28
C ASN A 222 -57.21 64.62 62.54
N MET A 223 -58.49 64.72 62.14
CA MET A 223 -59.14 63.68 61.32
C MET A 223 -58.48 63.57 59.94
N GLN A 224 -58.06 64.69 59.34
CA GLN A 224 -57.44 64.70 58.02
C GLN A 224 -56.01 64.14 58.07
N GLN A 225 -55.19 64.58 59.03
CA GLN A 225 -53.86 64.05 59.28
C GLN A 225 -53.89 62.55 59.59
N ALA A 226 -54.89 62.07 60.36
CA ALA A 226 -55.07 60.65 60.62
C ALA A 226 -55.42 59.84 59.35
N ARG A 227 -56.20 60.41 58.41
CA ARG A 227 -56.41 59.79 57.08
C ARG A 227 -55.11 59.75 56.28
N GLU A 228 -54.36 60.84 56.25
CA GLU A 228 -53.12 60.95 55.48
C GLU A 228 -51.99 60.05 56.02
N GLU A 229 -51.92 59.80 57.33
CA GLU A 229 -51.01 58.78 57.90
C GLU A 229 -51.44 57.35 57.56
N GLU A 230 -52.75 57.09 57.56
CA GLU A 230 -53.32 55.78 57.21
C GLU A 230 -53.21 55.50 55.70
N GLU A 231 -53.34 56.52 54.86
CA GLU A 231 -53.12 56.46 53.42
C GLU A 231 -51.64 56.25 53.09
N ARG A 232 -50.73 57.02 53.70
CA ARG A 232 -49.27 56.75 53.60
C ARG A 232 -48.87 55.37 54.12
N ARG A 233 -49.53 54.83 55.14
CA ARG A 233 -49.34 53.43 55.57
C ARG A 233 -49.75 52.44 54.49
N LYS A 234 -50.89 52.66 53.83
CA LYS A 234 -51.37 51.83 52.72
C LYS A 234 -50.45 51.92 51.51
N GLU A 235 -50.02 53.10 51.13
CA GLU A 235 -49.05 53.33 50.03
C GLU A 235 -47.73 52.61 50.30
N ALA A 236 -47.13 52.78 51.49
CA ALA A 236 -45.91 52.10 51.86
C ALA A 236 -46.06 50.57 51.87
N THR A 237 -47.18 50.06 52.41
CA THR A 237 -47.48 48.62 52.42
C THR A 237 -47.67 48.07 51.01
N ALA A 238 -48.37 48.79 50.14
CA ALA A 238 -48.54 48.42 48.74
C ALA A 238 -47.20 48.45 47.98
N HIS A 239 -46.34 49.45 48.21
CA HIS A 239 -45.01 49.53 47.62
C HIS A 239 -44.15 48.33 48.05
N PHE A 240 -44.12 47.98 49.34
CA PHE A 240 -43.39 46.80 49.82
C PHE A 240 -43.94 45.51 49.18
N GLN A 241 -45.26 45.35 49.07
CA GLN A 241 -45.86 44.17 48.43
C GLN A 241 -45.54 44.10 46.92
N ILE A 242 -45.56 45.23 46.20
CA ILE A 242 -45.17 45.29 44.79
C ILE A 242 -43.69 44.92 44.63
N THR A 243 -42.80 45.47 45.48
CA THR A 243 -41.36 45.17 45.44
C THR A 243 -41.09 43.69 45.75
N LEU A 244 -41.78 43.10 46.73
CA LEU A 244 -41.69 41.67 47.03
C LEU A 244 -42.17 40.79 45.87
N ASN A 245 -43.30 41.14 45.26
CA ASN A 245 -43.83 40.43 44.09
C ASN A 245 -42.87 40.53 42.89
N GLU A 246 -42.23 41.68 42.68
CA GLU A 246 -41.26 41.89 41.60
C GLU A 246 -39.96 41.11 41.83
N ILE A 247 -39.43 41.10 43.06
CA ILE A 247 -38.27 40.26 43.44
C ILE A 247 -38.61 38.78 43.24
N GLN A 248 -39.79 38.33 43.65
CA GLN A 248 -40.21 36.94 43.43
C GLN A 248 -40.37 36.61 41.94
N ALA A 249 -40.96 37.51 41.14
CA ALA A 249 -41.07 37.32 39.69
C ALA A 249 -39.69 37.28 39.00
N GLN A 250 -38.70 38.04 39.48
CA GLN A 250 -37.32 37.97 38.99
C GLN A 250 -36.65 36.63 39.38
N LEU A 251 -36.88 36.12 40.59
CA LEU A 251 -36.39 34.80 41.02
C LEU A 251 -37.01 33.67 40.18
N GLU A 252 -38.32 33.70 39.97
CA GLU A 252 -39.04 32.72 39.13
C GLU A 252 -38.56 32.79 37.66
N GLN A 253 -38.32 33.99 37.11
CA GLN A 253 -37.71 34.14 35.78
C GLN A 253 -36.29 33.60 35.71
N HIS A 254 -35.47 33.83 36.74
CA HIS A 254 -34.12 33.27 36.83
C HIS A 254 -34.15 31.75 36.87
N ASP A 255 -35.03 31.14 37.67
CA ASP A 255 -35.15 29.69 37.76
C ASP A 255 -35.69 29.05 36.47
N ILE A 256 -36.62 29.71 35.78
CA ILE A 256 -37.07 29.31 34.43
C ILE A 256 -35.92 29.40 33.42
N HIS A 257 -35.09 30.46 33.48
CA HIS A 257 -33.91 30.59 32.60
C HIS A 257 -32.85 29.53 32.92
N ASN A 258 -32.59 29.26 34.20
CA ASN A 258 -31.63 28.25 34.64
C ASN A 258 -32.09 26.83 34.25
N ALA A 259 -33.40 26.54 34.36
CA ALA A 259 -33.99 25.29 33.88
C ALA A 259 -33.83 25.12 32.36
N LYS A 260 -34.01 26.19 31.56
CA LYS A 260 -33.73 26.16 30.11
C LYS A 260 -32.25 25.89 29.82
N LEU A 261 -31.33 26.57 30.50
CA LEU A 261 -29.89 26.31 30.34
C LEU A 261 -29.50 24.87 30.71
N ARG A 262 -30.12 24.28 31.75
CA ARG A 262 -29.93 22.85 32.07
C ARG A 262 -30.45 21.94 30.96
N GLN A 263 -31.64 22.19 30.43
CA GLN A 263 -32.23 21.44 29.32
C GLN A 263 -31.37 21.53 28.05
N GLU A 264 -30.91 22.73 27.68
CA GLU A 264 -30.03 22.96 26.52
C GLU A 264 -28.69 22.22 26.68
N ASN A 265 -28.10 22.19 27.87
CA ASN A 265 -26.89 21.41 28.15
C ASN A 265 -27.13 19.90 28.04
N ILE A 266 -28.28 19.38 28.50
CA ILE A 266 -28.65 17.96 28.33
C ILE A 266 -28.77 17.62 26.84
N GLU A 267 -29.45 18.46 26.07
CA GLU A 267 -29.57 18.23 24.62
C GLU A 267 -28.24 18.34 23.87
N LEU A 268 -27.35 19.24 24.26
CA LEU A 268 -26.00 19.32 23.71
C LEU A 268 -25.17 18.08 24.06
N GLY A 269 -25.29 17.58 25.29
CA GLY A 269 -24.72 16.30 25.71
C GLY A 269 -25.24 15.11 24.90
N GLU A 270 -26.55 15.05 24.64
CA GLU A 270 -27.13 14.05 23.74
C GLU A 270 -26.63 14.17 22.29
N LYS A 271 -26.54 15.39 21.75
CA LYS A 271 -26.05 15.65 20.39
C LYS A 271 -24.58 15.21 20.26
N LEU A 272 -23.76 15.47 21.27
CA LEU A 272 -22.36 15.01 21.35
C LEU A 272 -22.28 13.48 21.47
N LYS A 273 -23.08 12.85 22.33
CA LYS A 273 -23.14 11.39 22.48
C LYS A 273 -23.52 10.71 21.15
N LYS A 274 -24.58 11.18 20.48
CA LYS A 274 -25.03 10.67 19.18
C LYS A 274 -23.95 10.82 18.09
N LEU A 275 -23.15 11.90 18.14
CA LEU A 275 -22.01 12.09 17.25
C LEU A 275 -20.88 11.08 17.52
N ILE A 276 -20.53 10.83 18.79
CA ILE A 276 -19.54 9.82 19.18
C ILE A 276 -19.99 8.42 18.75
N GLU A 277 -21.25 8.06 18.97
CA GLU A 277 -21.85 6.79 18.53
C GLU A 277 -21.78 6.62 17.00
N GLN A 278 -22.03 7.69 16.23
CA GLN A 278 -21.87 7.68 14.76
C GLN A 278 -20.41 7.51 14.33
N TYR A 279 -19.44 8.12 15.02
CA TYR A 279 -18.02 7.92 14.73
C TYR A 279 -17.57 6.48 15.02
N ALA A 280 -17.97 5.90 16.16
CA ALA A 280 -17.66 4.51 16.49
C ALA A 280 -18.24 3.51 15.47
N LEU A 281 -19.49 3.71 15.02
CA LEU A 281 -20.09 2.90 13.96
C LEU A 281 -19.39 3.07 12.60
N ARG A 282 -18.92 4.29 12.29
CA ARG A 282 -18.16 4.56 11.07
C ARG A 282 -16.78 3.90 11.11
N GLU A 283 -16.11 3.93 12.25
CA GLU A 283 -14.83 3.27 12.50
C GLU A 283 -14.97 1.75 12.37
N GLU A 284 -15.97 1.14 13.03
CA GLU A 284 -16.27 -0.29 12.90
C GLU A 284 -16.57 -0.71 11.44
N HIS A 285 -17.23 0.15 10.67
CA HIS A 285 -17.45 -0.06 9.23
C HIS A 285 -16.15 0.03 8.41
N ILE A 286 -15.29 1.02 8.67
CA ILE A 286 -13.98 1.15 8.03
C ILE A 286 -13.14 -0.10 8.33
N ASP A 287 -13.15 -0.56 9.57
CA ASP A 287 -12.43 -1.73 10.06
C ASP A 287 -12.90 -3.04 9.38
N LYS A 288 -14.21 -3.19 9.17
CA LYS A 288 -14.81 -4.27 8.36
C LYS A 288 -14.38 -4.20 6.88
N VAL A 289 -14.34 -3.01 6.28
CA VAL A 289 -13.86 -2.82 4.90
C VAL A 289 -12.37 -3.12 4.78
N PHE A 290 -11.55 -2.73 5.77
CA PHE A 290 -10.13 -3.00 5.80
C PHE A 290 -9.85 -4.51 5.88
N LYS A 291 -10.53 -5.22 6.80
CA LYS A 291 -10.47 -6.70 6.92
C LYS A 291 -10.93 -7.42 5.64
N HIS A 292 -11.95 -6.92 4.96
CA HIS A 292 -12.37 -7.45 3.67
C HIS A 292 -11.31 -7.23 2.57
N LYS A 293 -10.64 -6.06 2.54
CA LYS A 293 -9.58 -5.76 1.58
C LYS A 293 -8.31 -6.57 1.81
N GLU A 294 -7.92 -6.76 3.07
CA GLU A 294 -6.81 -7.63 3.47
C GLU A 294 -7.05 -9.08 3.00
N LEU A 295 -8.23 -9.65 3.29
CA LEU A 295 -8.61 -10.99 2.81
C LEU A 295 -8.68 -11.07 1.27
N GLN A 296 -9.09 -9.99 0.60
CA GLN A 296 -9.07 -9.93 -0.87
C GLN A 296 -7.63 -9.94 -1.41
N GLN A 297 -6.71 -9.22 -0.78
CA GLN A 297 -5.29 -9.17 -1.14
C GLN A 297 -4.63 -10.54 -0.93
N GLN A 298 -4.79 -11.14 0.25
CA GLN A 298 -4.26 -12.48 0.55
C GLN A 298 -4.74 -13.56 -0.45
N LEU A 299 -6.00 -13.47 -0.91
CA LEU A 299 -6.54 -14.37 -1.93
C LEU A 299 -5.93 -14.15 -3.33
N VAL A 300 -5.53 -12.91 -3.66
CA VAL A 300 -4.80 -12.61 -4.90
C VAL A 300 -3.36 -13.13 -4.80
N ASP A 301 -2.68 -12.88 -3.68
CA ASP A 301 -1.30 -13.33 -3.46
C ASP A 301 -1.18 -14.85 -3.42
N ALA A 302 -2.11 -15.56 -2.78
CA ALA A 302 -2.17 -17.02 -2.80
C ALA A 302 -2.36 -17.58 -4.21
N LYS A 303 -3.18 -16.94 -5.05
CA LYS A 303 -3.34 -17.31 -6.46
C LYS A 303 -2.08 -17.02 -7.27
N LEU A 304 -1.43 -15.88 -7.05
CA LEU A 304 -0.16 -15.53 -7.70
C LEU A 304 0.95 -16.54 -7.36
N GLN A 305 1.06 -16.92 -6.09
CA GLN A 305 1.97 -17.96 -5.62
C GLN A 305 1.66 -19.32 -6.27
N GLN A 306 0.39 -19.72 -6.31
CA GLN A 306 -0.04 -20.96 -7.00
C GLN A 306 0.35 -20.96 -8.49
N THR A 307 0.07 -19.87 -9.22
CA THR A 307 0.44 -19.77 -10.64
C THR A 307 1.96 -19.74 -10.85
N THR A 308 2.71 -19.06 -9.98
CA THR A 308 4.17 -19.02 -10.04
C THR A 308 4.77 -20.40 -9.82
N GLN A 309 4.25 -21.16 -8.85
CA GLN A 309 4.70 -22.52 -8.57
C GLN A 309 4.38 -23.48 -9.73
N LEU A 310 3.18 -23.41 -10.32
CA LEU A 310 2.81 -24.23 -11.49
C LEU A 310 3.68 -23.92 -12.73
N ILE A 311 4.01 -22.64 -12.96
CA ILE A 311 4.95 -22.24 -14.02
C ILE A 311 6.33 -22.85 -13.75
N LYS A 312 6.86 -22.71 -12.53
CA LYS A 312 8.17 -23.27 -12.15
C LYS A 312 8.22 -24.79 -12.29
N GLU A 313 7.17 -25.51 -11.88
CA GLU A 313 7.07 -26.96 -12.03
C GLU A 313 7.06 -27.41 -13.50
N ALA A 314 6.40 -26.64 -14.38
CA ALA A 314 6.41 -26.86 -15.83
C ALA A 314 7.78 -26.54 -16.45
N GLU A 315 8.42 -25.43 -16.06
CA GLU A 315 9.77 -25.05 -16.50
C GLU A 315 10.81 -26.10 -16.10
N GLU A 316 10.82 -26.53 -14.85
CA GLU A 316 11.72 -27.60 -14.39
C GLU A 316 11.43 -28.93 -15.11
N LYS A 317 10.16 -29.26 -15.37
CA LYS A 317 9.80 -30.47 -16.13
C LYS A 317 10.36 -30.40 -17.55
N HIS A 318 10.12 -29.29 -18.27
CA HIS A 318 10.62 -29.12 -19.63
C HIS A 318 12.15 -29.06 -19.69
N GLN A 319 12.82 -28.49 -18.68
CA GLN A 319 14.28 -28.52 -18.61
C GLN A 319 14.81 -29.95 -18.37
N ARG A 320 14.16 -30.75 -17.50
CA ARG A 320 14.48 -32.18 -17.31
C ARG A 320 14.26 -33.00 -18.58
N GLU A 321 13.16 -32.78 -19.32
CA GLU A 321 12.87 -33.42 -20.61
C GLU A 321 13.91 -33.04 -21.68
N ARG A 322 14.28 -31.76 -21.76
CA ARG A 322 15.30 -31.24 -22.67
C ARG A 322 16.69 -31.81 -22.39
N GLU A 323 17.07 -31.92 -21.12
CA GLU A 323 18.35 -32.53 -20.71
C GLU A 323 18.40 -34.03 -21.04
N PHE A 324 17.29 -34.75 -20.83
CA PHE A 324 17.17 -36.16 -21.21
C PHE A 324 17.34 -36.35 -22.72
N LEU A 325 16.57 -35.63 -23.54
CA LEU A 325 16.62 -35.73 -25.01
C LEU A 325 17.99 -35.31 -25.57
N LEU A 326 18.61 -34.27 -24.99
CA LEU A 326 19.97 -33.86 -25.36
C LEU A 326 20.99 -34.98 -25.07
N LYS A 327 20.89 -35.61 -23.89
CA LYS A 327 21.75 -36.73 -23.51
C LYS A 327 21.57 -37.90 -24.49
N GLU A 328 20.35 -38.37 -24.71
CA GLU A 328 20.03 -39.47 -25.63
C GLU A 328 20.54 -39.20 -27.05
N ALA A 329 20.34 -37.99 -27.57
CA ALA A 329 20.87 -37.58 -28.87
C ALA A 329 22.41 -37.61 -28.92
N THR A 330 23.10 -37.19 -27.85
CA THR A 330 24.57 -37.26 -27.81
C THR A 330 25.11 -38.69 -27.69
N GLU A 331 24.44 -39.57 -26.95
CA GLU A 331 24.80 -40.99 -26.80
C GLU A 331 24.56 -41.76 -28.11
N SER A 332 23.41 -41.53 -28.76
CA SER A 332 23.08 -42.09 -30.08
C SER A 332 24.09 -41.64 -31.15
N ARG A 333 24.43 -40.34 -31.20
CA ARG A 333 25.48 -39.81 -32.08
C ARG A 333 26.85 -40.45 -31.81
N HIS A 334 27.22 -40.65 -30.54
CA HIS A 334 28.49 -41.29 -30.20
C HIS A 334 28.53 -42.75 -30.66
N LYS A 335 27.45 -43.51 -30.47
CA LYS A 335 27.30 -44.88 -30.98
C LYS A 335 27.37 -44.94 -32.51
N CYS A 336 26.74 -43.99 -33.20
CA CYS A 336 26.83 -43.88 -34.66
C CYS A 336 28.28 -43.67 -35.13
N GLU A 337 29.02 -42.75 -34.50
CA GLU A 337 30.42 -42.50 -34.85
C GLU A 337 31.34 -43.70 -34.54
N GLN A 338 31.09 -44.44 -33.45
CA GLN A 338 31.77 -45.72 -33.18
C GLN A 338 31.51 -46.77 -34.29
N MET A 339 30.24 -46.96 -34.69
CA MET A 339 29.88 -47.90 -35.76
C MET A 339 30.54 -47.50 -37.09
N LYS A 340 30.57 -46.21 -37.41
CA LYS A 340 31.25 -45.66 -38.60
C LYS A 340 32.77 -45.85 -38.58
N GLN A 341 33.40 -45.80 -37.41
CA GLN A 341 34.82 -46.15 -37.25
C GLN A 341 35.07 -47.65 -37.45
N GLN A 342 34.20 -48.53 -36.93
CA GLN A 342 34.27 -49.97 -37.17
C GLN A 342 34.04 -50.31 -38.65
N GLU A 343 33.08 -49.67 -39.31
CA GLU A 343 32.82 -49.81 -40.74
C GLU A 343 34.05 -49.42 -41.59
N ALA A 344 34.72 -48.31 -41.24
CA ALA A 344 35.95 -47.89 -41.90
C ALA A 344 37.10 -48.90 -41.70
N GLN A 345 37.26 -49.45 -40.50
CA GLN A 345 38.24 -50.50 -40.21
C GLN A 345 37.97 -51.79 -41.00
N LEU A 346 36.72 -52.24 -41.06
CA LEU A 346 36.32 -53.42 -41.83
C LEU A 346 36.50 -53.20 -43.34
N LYS A 347 36.20 -52.00 -43.87
CA LYS A 347 36.49 -51.61 -45.25
C LYS A 347 37.99 -51.62 -45.56
N GLN A 348 38.83 -51.12 -44.64
CA GLN A 348 40.29 -51.18 -44.78
C GLN A 348 40.80 -52.63 -44.77
N GLN A 349 40.26 -53.48 -43.89
CA GLN A 349 40.59 -54.91 -43.84
C GLN A 349 40.16 -55.64 -45.13
N LEU A 350 38.98 -55.32 -45.66
CA LEU A 350 38.48 -55.87 -46.92
C LEU A 350 39.38 -55.47 -48.10
N SER A 351 39.81 -54.20 -48.18
CA SER A 351 40.78 -53.74 -49.18
C SER A 351 42.07 -54.55 -49.09
N LEU A 352 42.65 -54.67 -47.89
CA LEU A 352 43.89 -55.41 -47.68
C LEU A 352 43.79 -56.91 -48.04
N TYR A 353 42.60 -57.52 -47.95
CA TYR A 353 42.38 -58.88 -48.47
C TYR A 353 42.18 -58.91 -49.99
N MET A 354 41.55 -57.88 -50.58
CA MET A 354 41.40 -57.72 -52.03
C MET A 354 42.77 -57.53 -52.70
N ASP A 355 43.60 -56.61 -52.17
CA ASP A 355 44.97 -56.36 -52.62
C ASP A 355 45.80 -57.67 -52.61
N LYS A 356 45.74 -58.42 -51.50
CA LYS A 356 46.40 -59.75 -51.40
C LYS A 356 45.84 -60.79 -52.36
N PHE A 357 44.54 -60.76 -52.65
CA PHE A 357 43.94 -61.66 -53.63
C PHE A 357 44.39 -61.33 -55.06
N GLU A 358 44.57 -60.05 -55.38
CA GLU A 358 45.19 -59.60 -56.63
C GLU A 358 46.68 -59.96 -56.71
N GLU A 359 47.44 -59.86 -55.61
CA GLU A 359 48.81 -60.38 -55.52
C GLU A 359 48.87 -61.89 -55.76
N PHE A 360 47.97 -62.68 -55.15
CA PHE A 360 47.88 -64.12 -55.35
C PHE A 360 47.50 -64.48 -56.79
N GLN A 361 46.48 -63.82 -57.38
CA GLN A 361 46.12 -64.04 -58.78
C GLN A 361 47.26 -63.65 -59.73
N THR A 362 47.92 -62.52 -59.49
CA THR A 362 49.09 -62.07 -60.26
C THR A 362 50.24 -63.07 -60.19
N THR A 363 50.49 -63.64 -59.00
CA THR A 363 51.52 -64.66 -58.78
C THR A 363 51.15 -66.00 -59.43
N MET A 364 49.86 -66.39 -59.36
CA MET A 364 49.35 -67.59 -60.01
C MET A 364 49.36 -67.48 -61.54
N ALA A 365 49.06 -66.30 -62.09
CA ALA A 365 49.16 -66.02 -63.52
C ALA A 365 50.61 -66.13 -64.01
N LYS A 366 51.57 -65.49 -63.30
CA LYS A 366 53.02 -65.63 -63.58
C LYS A 366 53.51 -67.08 -63.46
N SER A 367 53.01 -67.82 -62.48
CA SER A 367 53.33 -69.25 -62.30
C SER A 367 52.81 -70.10 -63.47
N ASN A 368 51.56 -69.88 -63.90
CA ASN A 368 50.99 -70.53 -65.08
C ASN A 368 51.77 -70.16 -66.36
N GLU A 369 52.16 -68.89 -66.53
CA GLU A 369 53.02 -68.45 -67.63
C GLU A 369 54.35 -69.21 -67.63
N LEU A 370 55.04 -69.29 -66.49
CA LEU A 370 56.27 -70.08 -66.34
C LEU A 370 56.07 -71.58 -66.65
N PHE A 371 54.95 -72.19 -66.25
CA PHE A 371 54.64 -73.57 -66.65
C PHE A 371 54.41 -73.71 -68.16
N THR A 372 53.84 -72.69 -68.83
CA THR A 372 53.72 -72.72 -70.30
C THR A 372 55.04 -72.51 -71.01
N THR A 373 55.92 -71.62 -70.53
CA THR A 373 57.25 -71.42 -71.12
C THR A 373 58.13 -72.66 -70.92
N PHE A 374 58.19 -73.23 -69.72
CA PHE A 374 58.90 -74.49 -69.48
C PHE A 374 58.35 -75.64 -70.34
N ARG A 375 57.03 -75.75 -70.54
CA ARG A 375 56.46 -76.75 -71.48
C ARG A 375 56.93 -76.53 -72.91
N GLN A 376 56.91 -75.28 -73.39
CA GLN A 376 57.41 -74.95 -74.73
C GLN A 376 58.92 -75.21 -74.86
N GLU A 377 59.71 -74.98 -73.81
CA GLU A 377 61.14 -75.27 -73.80
C GLU A 377 61.45 -76.76 -73.75
N MET A 378 60.73 -77.54 -72.93
CA MET A 378 60.81 -79.01 -72.97
C MET A 378 60.43 -79.53 -74.35
N GLU A 379 59.39 -79.00 -75.00
CA GLU A 379 59.06 -79.36 -76.38
C GLU A 379 60.18 -78.99 -77.37
N LYS A 380 60.74 -77.78 -77.30
CA LYS A 380 61.88 -77.35 -78.14
C LYS A 380 63.09 -78.26 -77.92
N MET A 381 63.37 -78.62 -76.67
CA MET A 381 64.45 -79.53 -76.28
C MET A 381 64.21 -80.95 -76.79
N THR A 382 62.99 -81.51 -76.64
CA THR A 382 62.61 -82.81 -77.21
C THR A 382 62.70 -82.82 -78.73
N LYS A 383 62.30 -81.74 -79.41
CA LYS A 383 62.46 -81.58 -80.86
C LYS A 383 63.94 -81.52 -81.27
N LYS A 384 64.80 -80.87 -80.46
CA LYS A 384 66.26 -80.84 -80.66
C LYS A 384 66.92 -82.20 -80.40
N ILE A 385 66.53 -82.92 -79.35
CA ILE A 385 66.98 -84.29 -79.06
C ILE A 385 66.62 -85.21 -80.24
N LYS A 386 65.36 -85.23 -80.68
CA LYS A 386 64.92 -86.03 -81.84
C LYS A 386 65.60 -85.66 -83.16
N LYS A 387 66.13 -84.44 -83.30
CA LYS A 387 66.99 -84.06 -84.43
C LYS A 387 68.40 -84.65 -84.27
N LEU A 388 69.02 -84.48 -83.11
CA LEU A 388 70.35 -85.02 -82.80
C LEU A 388 70.38 -86.56 -82.84
N GLU A 389 69.31 -87.23 -82.43
CA GLU A 389 69.15 -88.69 -82.55
C GLU A 389 69.17 -89.14 -84.02
N LYS A 390 68.41 -88.46 -84.89
CA LYS A 390 68.42 -88.71 -86.35
C LYS A 390 69.79 -88.45 -86.96
N GLU A 391 70.44 -87.35 -86.59
CA GLU A 391 71.79 -87.02 -87.04
C GLU A 391 72.81 -88.07 -86.56
N THR A 392 72.66 -88.58 -85.34
CA THR A 392 73.50 -89.66 -84.78
C THR A 392 73.30 -90.98 -85.53
N ILE A 393 72.06 -91.33 -85.92
CA ILE A 393 71.79 -92.50 -86.77
C ILE A 393 72.45 -92.32 -88.14
N VAL A 394 72.29 -91.17 -88.79
CA VAL A 394 72.90 -90.87 -90.09
C VAL A 394 74.44 -90.94 -90.02
N TRP A 395 75.06 -90.39 -88.98
CA TRP A 395 76.51 -90.49 -88.79
C TRP A 395 76.97 -91.92 -88.49
N ARG A 396 76.20 -92.70 -87.73
CA ARG A 396 76.48 -94.12 -87.51
C ARG A 396 76.44 -94.91 -88.81
N THR A 397 75.39 -94.77 -89.63
CA THR A 397 75.27 -95.45 -90.92
C THR A 397 76.35 -95.00 -91.92
N LYS A 398 76.76 -93.72 -91.91
CA LYS A 398 77.93 -93.26 -92.67
C LYS A 398 79.22 -93.93 -92.22
N TRP A 399 79.45 -94.07 -90.92
CA TRP A 399 80.63 -94.74 -90.36
C TRP A 399 80.60 -96.25 -90.65
N GLU A 400 79.47 -96.92 -90.47
CA GLU A 400 79.26 -98.34 -90.80
C GLU A 400 79.55 -98.61 -92.28
N ASN A 401 79.04 -97.77 -93.19
CA ASN A 401 79.31 -97.88 -94.63
C ASN A 401 80.78 -97.60 -94.98
N ASN A 402 81.42 -96.60 -94.37
CA ASN A 402 82.84 -96.33 -94.59
C ASN A 402 83.74 -97.46 -94.06
N ASN A 403 83.44 -98.00 -92.88
CA ASN A 403 84.15 -99.14 -92.30
C ASN A 403 83.93 -100.42 -93.13
N LYS A 404 82.74 -100.60 -93.72
CA LYS A 404 82.45 -101.70 -94.66
C LYS A 404 83.26 -101.56 -95.95
N ALA A 405 83.35 -100.35 -96.52
CA ALA A 405 84.21 -100.09 -97.69
C ALA A 405 85.70 -100.31 -97.36
N LEU A 406 86.14 -99.91 -96.16
CA LEU A 406 87.50 -100.15 -95.66
C LEU A 406 87.82 -101.65 -95.54
N LEU A 407 86.84 -102.45 -95.07
CA LEU A 407 86.94 -103.91 -95.03
C LEU A 407 87.04 -104.52 -96.44
N GLN A 408 86.24 -104.05 -97.41
CA GLN A 408 86.33 -104.51 -98.80
C GLN A 408 87.70 -104.18 -99.41
N MET A 409 88.24 -102.97 -99.22
CA MET A 409 89.60 -102.63 -99.65
C MET A 409 90.69 -103.49 -98.96
N ALA A 410 90.47 -103.89 -97.69
CA ALA A 410 91.36 -104.81 -97.00
C ALA A 410 91.28 -106.24 -97.58
N GLU A 411 90.08 -106.74 -97.90
CA GLU A 411 89.88 -108.02 -98.58
C GLU A 411 90.54 -108.04 -99.96
N GLU A 412 90.29 -107.03 -100.80
CA GLU A 412 90.95 -106.82 -102.11
C GLU A 412 92.48 -106.82 -101.98
N LYS A 413 93.02 -106.12 -100.98
CA LYS A 413 94.46 -106.16 -100.70
C LYS A 413 94.94 -107.58 -100.37
N THR A 414 94.23 -108.34 -99.53
CA THR A 414 94.67 -109.72 -99.22
C THR A 414 94.57 -110.67 -100.42
N VAL A 415 93.72 -110.39 -101.41
CA VAL A 415 93.71 -111.12 -102.69
C VAL A 415 94.96 -110.76 -103.50
N ARG A 416 95.24 -109.47 -103.67
CA ARG A 416 96.45 -108.95 -104.37
C ARG A 416 97.75 -109.47 -103.74
N ASP A 417 97.84 -109.52 -102.40
CA ASP A 417 99.00 -110.06 -101.69
C ASP A 417 99.18 -111.58 -101.90
N LYS A 418 98.09 -112.34 -102.12
CA LYS A 418 98.16 -113.78 -102.48
C LYS A 418 98.60 -113.97 -103.93
N GLU A 419 98.08 -113.18 -104.87
CA GLU A 419 98.50 -113.18 -106.26
C GLU A 419 100.00 -112.85 -106.39
N TYR A 420 100.45 -111.80 -105.68
CA TYR A 420 101.84 -111.37 -105.66
C TYR A 420 102.78 -112.47 -105.14
N LYS A 421 102.42 -113.16 -104.05
CA LYS A 421 103.16 -114.35 -103.58
C LYS A 421 103.18 -115.47 -104.64
N GLY A 422 102.10 -115.65 -105.39
CA GLY A 422 102.03 -116.57 -106.52
C GLY A 422 103.00 -116.22 -107.67
N PHE A 423 103.27 -114.93 -107.91
CA PHE A 423 104.32 -114.49 -108.83
C PHE A 423 105.73 -114.63 -108.22
N GLN A 424 105.91 -114.32 -106.95
CA GLN A 424 107.21 -114.40 -106.27
C GLN A 424 107.75 -115.84 -106.21
N ILE A 425 106.88 -116.85 -106.01
CA ILE A 425 107.25 -118.28 -106.08
C ILE A 425 107.66 -118.70 -107.50
N LYS A 426 107.05 -118.12 -108.54
CA LYS A 426 107.49 -118.34 -109.94
C LYS A 426 108.85 -117.71 -110.19
N LEU A 427 109.10 -116.51 -109.66
CA LEU A 427 110.37 -115.81 -109.76
C LEU A 427 111.51 -116.62 -109.11
N GLU A 428 111.33 -117.10 -107.87
CA GLU A 428 112.31 -117.98 -107.21
C GLU A 428 112.63 -119.25 -108.01
N ARG A 429 111.62 -119.83 -108.68
CA ARG A 429 111.83 -121.02 -109.52
C ARG A 429 112.69 -120.70 -110.75
N LEU A 430 112.47 -119.57 -111.42
CA LEU A 430 113.35 -119.13 -112.50
C LEU A 430 114.75 -118.80 -111.99
N GLU A 431 114.87 -118.15 -110.83
CA GLU A 431 116.18 -117.76 -110.28
C GLU A 431 117.02 -118.99 -109.88
N LYS A 432 116.39 -120.01 -109.27
CA LYS A 432 117.04 -121.29 -108.97
C LYS A 432 117.45 -122.04 -110.24
N LEU A 433 116.65 -121.97 -111.31
CA LEU A 433 117.00 -122.56 -112.62
C LEU A 433 118.19 -121.85 -113.27
N CYS A 434 118.20 -120.52 -113.25
CA CYS A 434 119.32 -119.72 -113.78
C CYS A 434 120.61 -120.00 -113.02
N ARG A 435 120.57 -120.01 -111.68
CA ARG A 435 121.73 -120.34 -110.84
C ARG A 435 122.28 -121.74 -111.14
N ALA A 436 121.42 -122.74 -111.33
CA ALA A 436 121.83 -124.11 -111.68
C ALA A 436 122.57 -124.17 -113.04
N LEU A 437 122.01 -123.53 -114.07
CA LEU A 437 122.63 -123.41 -115.40
C LEU A 437 123.95 -122.63 -115.36
N GLN A 438 124.08 -121.64 -114.46
CA GLN A 438 125.33 -120.92 -114.23
C GLN A 438 126.44 -121.85 -113.69
N THR A 439 126.10 -122.78 -112.79
CA THR A 439 127.06 -123.76 -112.23
C THR A 439 127.57 -124.75 -113.27
N GLU A 440 126.69 -125.38 -114.06
CA GLU A 440 127.12 -126.32 -115.13
C GLU A 440 128.03 -125.62 -116.14
N ARG A 441 127.71 -124.38 -116.53
CA ARG A 441 128.54 -123.57 -117.43
C ARG A 441 129.92 -123.28 -116.84
N ASN A 442 130.05 -123.12 -115.53
CA ASN A 442 131.34 -122.88 -114.89
C ASN A 442 132.16 -124.17 -114.76
N GLU A 443 131.55 -125.29 -114.35
CA GLU A 443 132.23 -126.59 -114.29
C GLU A 443 132.70 -127.10 -115.66
N LEU A 444 131.99 -126.75 -116.74
CA LEU A 444 132.45 -127.02 -118.11
C LEU A 444 133.63 -126.13 -118.50
N ASN A 445 133.63 -124.86 -118.11
CA ASN A 445 134.72 -123.94 -118.44
C ASN A 445 136.03 -124.32 -117.73
N GLU A 446 135.96 -124.77 -116.47
CA GLU A 446 137.12 -125.24 -115.71
C GLU A 446 137.74 -126.52 -116.31
N LYS A 447 136.91 -127.39 -116.92
CA LYS A 447 137.38 -128.56 -117.70
C LYS A 447 137.97 -128.19 -119.07
N VAL A 448 137.67 -127.01 -119.61
CA VAL A 448 138.25 -126.50 -120.86
C VAL A 448 139.63 -125.86 -120.64
N GLU A 449 139.83 -125.15 -119.53
CA GLU A 449 141.16 -124.62 -119.14
C GLU A 449 142.21 -125.74 -118.99
N VAL A 450 141.81 -126.91 -118.46
CA VAL A 450 142.69 -128.08 -118.30
C VAL A 450 143.14 -128.71 -119.64
N LEU A 451 142.46 -128.40 -120.75
CA LEU A 451 142.75 -128.97 -122.08
C LEU A 451 143.24 -127.96 -123.12
N LYS A 452 143.40 -126.67 -122.77
CA LYS A 452 143.98 -125.65 -123.66
C LYS A 452 145.45 -125.33 -123.35
N GLU A 453 146.27 -126.35 -123.57
CA GLU A 453 147.51 -126.27 -124.37
C GLU A 453 148.41 -125.02 -124.16
N GLN A 454 149.58 -125.13 -123.53
CA GLN A 454 150.71 -125.96 -124.01
C GLN A 454 150.68 -126.14 -125.54
N VAL A 455 151.33 -125.24 -126.30
CA VAL A 455 151.17 -125.03 -127.76
C VAL A 455 149.96 -124.12 -128.09
N SER A 456 149.80 -122.97 -127.43
CA SER A 456 150.56 -121.71 -127.67
C SER A 456 150.36 -121.08 -129.07
N LEU A 457 149.19 -120.46 -129.34
CA LEU A 457 148.78 -120.01 -130.69
C LEU A 457 147.89 -118.73 -130.74
N ARG A 458 148.18 -117.86 -131.72
CA ARG A 458 147.30 -116.96 -132.54
C ARG A 458 146.38 -115.92 -131.84
N GLU A 459 146.22 -114.68 -132.35
CA GLU A 459 145.55 -114.19 -133.60
C GLU A 459 144.08 -114.64 -133.71
N ALA A 460 143.08 -113.83 -134.13
CA ALA A 460 142.93 -112.36 -134.29
C ALA A 460 141.43 -112.04 -134.55
N ASP A 461 141.09 -110.76 -134.75
CA ASP A 461 140.08 -110.24 -135.71
C ASP A 461 138.57 -110.63 -135.72
N VAL A 462 137.73 -109.58 -135.61
CA VAL A 462 136.70 -109.11 -136.60
C VAL A 462 135.30 -109.76 -136.74
N ASP A 463 134.29 -108.88 -136.61
CA ASP A 463 132.97 -108.77 -137.30
C ASP A 463 131.62 -109.34 -136.80
N LEU A 464 130.57 -108.75 -137.40
CA LEU A 464 129.22 -109.24 -137.75
C LEU A 464 128.11 -109.41 -136.69
N ALA A 465 127.43 -108.29 -136.41
CA ALA A 465 126.06 -107.96 -136.85
C ALA A 465 124.81 -108.88 -136.59
N VAL A 466 123.67 -108.18 -136.44
CA VAL A 466 122.35 -108.44 -137.09
C VAL A 466 121.30 -109.42 -136.46
N GLN A 467 120.17 -108.81 -136.07
CA GLN A 467 118.76 -109.25 -136.25
C GLN A 467 117.99 -110.25 -135.33
N VAL A 468 116.80 -109.78 -134.89
CA VAL A 468 115.43 -110.35 -135.13
C VAL A 468 114.68 -111.21 -134.07
N LEU A 469 113.34 -111.04 -134.12
CA LEU A 469 112.20 -111.56 -133.34
C LEU A 469 112.04 -111.04 -131.88
N GLN A 470 110.89 -110.62 -131.32
CA GLN A 470 109.45 -110.44 -131.70
C GLN A 470 108.48 -111.29 -130.83
N SER A 471 107.63 -110.61 -130.04
CA SER A 471 106.22 -110.91 -129.65
C SER A 471 105.79 -109.89 -128.56
N CYS A 472 104.66 -109.17 -128.59
CA CYS A 472 103.23 -109.53 -128.78
C CYS A 472 102.60 -110.18 -127.52
N THR A 473 101.38 -109.86 -127.05
CA THR A 473 100.27 -109.07 -127.67
C THR A 473 99.29 -108.43 -126.64
N LEU A 474 98.42 -107.55 -127.18
CA LEU A 474 97.10 -107.00 -126.76
C LEU A 474 96.20 -107.89 -125.85
N ASN A 475 95.06 -107.45 -125.27
CA ASN A 475 94.16 -106.27 -125.47
C ASN A 475 93.39 -105.96 -124.12
N SER A 476 92.28 -105.20 -123.94
CA SER A 476 91.34 -104.36 -124.75
C SER A 476 90.38 -103.57 -123.81
N HIS A 477 89.90 -102.38 -124.23
CA HIS A 477 88.56 -101.77 -123.93
C HIS A 477 88.25 -101.39 -122.44
N GLU A 478 87.34 -100.46 -122.06
CA GLU A 478 86.36 -99.49 -122.67
C GLU A 478 86.00 -98.47 -121.53
N GLU A 479 85.50 -97.23 -121.68
CA GLU A 479 85.41 -96.22 -122.77
C GLU A 479 85.04 -94.82 -122.17
N LEU A 480 84.62 -93.84 -123.00
CA LEU A 480 84.13 -92.49 -122.64
C LEU A 480 82.66 -92.45 -122.10
N GLY A 481 82.14 -91.27 -121.70
CA GLY A 481 80.76 -91.13 -121.16
C GLY A 481 80.04 -89.76 -121.25
N THR A 482 80.57 -88.67 -120.68
CA THR A 482 80.02 -87.28 -120.78
C THR A 482 78.64 -87.03 -120.06
N PRO A 483 77.80 -85.97 -120.30
CA PRO A 483 77.51 -84.99 -119.22
C PRO A 483 76.02 -84.52 -119.04
N THR A 484 75.79 -83.43 -118.25
CA THR A 484 74.61 -82.50 -118.24
C THR A 484 73.24 -83.06 -117.74
N ASP A 485 72.21 -82.30 -117.30
CA ASP A 485 72.02 -80.82 -117.16
C ASP A 485 71.03 -80.39 -116.00
N MET A 486 70.59 -79.11 -115.99
CA MET A 486 69.82 -78.35 -114.98
C MET A 486 68.31 -78.68 -114.72
N GLU A 487 67.86 -78.40 -113.47
CA GLU A 487 66.55 -77.79 -113.03
C GLU A 487 65.17 -78.47 -113.44
N PRO A 488 63.97 -77.85 -113.24
CA PRO A 488 63.30 -77.60 -111.93
C PRO A 488 61.78 -78.04 -111.87
N GLY A 489 61.09 -77.84 -110.73
CA GLY A 489 59.61 -77.93 -110.58
C GLY A 489 59.14 -78.17 -109.13
N ILE A 490 58.29 -77.33 -108.50
CA ILE A 490 56.81 -77.21 -108.58
C ILE A 490 56.10 -78.49 -108.06
N GLN A 491 55.53 -78.55 -106.83
CA GLN A 491 54.20 -78.06 -106.33
C GLN A 491 52.96 -78.76 -106.95
N PRO A 492 51.74 -78.78 -106.32
CA PRO A 492 51.32 -78.26 -105.00
C PRO A 492 50.37 -79.20 -104.17
N ASP A 493 49.75 -78.63 -103.10
CA ASP A 493 48.34 -78.84 -102.68
C ASP A 493 47.87 -80.17 -102.00
N VAL A 494 46.70 -80.26 -101.31
CA VAL A 494 45.54 -79.33 -101.17
C VAL A 494 44.80 -79.42 -99.80
N GLU A 495 44.15 -78.32 -99.38
CA GLU A 495 42.95 -78.19 -98.48
C GLU A 495 42.90 -78.72 -97.01
N SER A 496 42.03 -78.20 -96.10
CA SER A 496 41.33 -76.88 -96.00
C SER A 496 40.66 -76.60 -94.62
N ARG A 497 40.24 -75.33 -94.42
CA ARG A 497 39.01 -74.84 -93.73
C ARG A 497 38.82 -75.10 -92.21
N MET A 498 38.79 -74.08 -91.33
CA MET A 498 37.75 -73.03 -91.03
C MET A 498 36.94 -73.37 -89.76
N ALA A 499 36.42 -72.45 -88.93
CA ALA A 499 36.49 -70.97 -88.87
C ALA A 499 36.04 -70.43 -87.48
N ASN A 500 36.07 -69.08 -87.31
CA ASN A 500 35.29 -68.26 -86.35
C ASN A 500 35.73 -68.26 -84.85
N SER A 501 35.56 -67.17 -84.06
CA SER A 501 35.06 -65.80 -84.33
C SER A 501 35.55 -64.74 -83.30
N SER A 502 35.60 -63.45 -83.73
CA SER A 502 35.22 -62.19 -83.00
C SER A 502 35.71 -61.91 -81.56
N LYS A 503 36.32 -60.75 -81.23
CA LYS A 503 35.71 -59.40 -80.98
C LYS A 503 34.63 -59.43 -79.86
N LYS A 504 34.49 -58.46 -78.92
CA LYS A 504 34.78 -57.00 -78.86
C LYS A 504 34.82 -56.57 -77.35
N THR A 505 35.68 -55.69 -76.81
CA THR A 505 35.54 -54.20 -76.69
C THR A 505 34.08 -53.65 -76.56
N VAL A 506 33.70 -52.61 -75.80
CA VAL A 506 34.25 -51.82 -74.65
C VAL A 506 33.16 -50.79 -74.23
N SER A 507 33.23 -50.18 -73.02
CA SER A 507 32.49 -48.97 -72.55
C SER A 507 30.96 -48.99 -72.35
N THR A 508 30.50 -48.41 -71.22
CA THR A 508 29.71 -47.14 -71.17
C THR A 508 29.64 -46.56 -69.75
N SER A 509 29.76 -45.23 -69.65
CA SER A 509 29.29 -44.35 -68.55
C SER A 509 28.12 -43.48 -69.11
N PRO A 510 27.47 -42.50 -68.42
CA PRO A 510 27.73 -41.94 -67.09
C PRO A 510 26.48 -41.62 -66.21
N VAL A 511 26.75 -40.93 -65.09
CA VAL A 511 25.86 -40.20 -64.14
C VAL A 511 25.12 -39.03 -64.84
N PRO A 512 23.82 -38.74 -64.55
CA PRO A 512 23.42 -37.82 -63.45
C PRO A 512 22.11 -38.18 -62.72
N GLY A 513 21.76 -37.40 -61.68
CA GLY A 513 20.50 -37.46 -60.93
C GLY A 513 20.13 -36.11 -60.28
N THR A 514 19.00 -36.04 -59.59
CA THR A 514 18.42 -34.83 -58.97
C THR A 514 17.42 -35.20 -57.86
N GLU A 515 17.41 -34.42 -56.75
CA GLU A 515 16.22 -34.03 -55.95
C GLU A 515 15.39 -35.16 -55.25
N THR A 516 14.60 -34.97 -54.18
CA THR A 516 14.26 -33.79 -53.34
C THR A 516 13.92 -34.21 -51.90
N VAL A 517 13.77 -33.20 -51.04
CA VAL A 517 13.10 -33.15 -49.71
C VAL A 517 11.92 -34.12 -49.50
N ASP A 518 11.95 -34.86 -48.38
CA ASP A 518 11.04 -34.70 -47.22
C ASP A 518 11.76 -35.17 -45.92
#